data_AF-A0A935KR16-F1
#
_entry.id   AF-A0A935KR16-F1
#
_cell.length_a   1.000
_cell.length_b   1.000
_cell.length_c   1.000
_cell.angle_alpha   90.00
_cell.angle_beta   90.00
_cell.angle_gamma   90.00
#
_symmetry.space_group_name_H-M   'P 1'
#
loop_
_entity.id
_entity.type
_entity.pdbx_description
1 polymer ?
#
loop_
_entity_poly.entity_id
_entity_poly.type
_entity_poly.pdbx_seq_one_letter_code
_entity_poly.pdbx_strand_id
1 'polypeptide(L)'
;MKFDFSDLKYQDDLLVQLIFIDAFKNLGDKSAVPTLTPLLASDNYELAKASADALEILTGDKQEFAAKKKYDFDWEFIEESVNLKEVTLKTSKGDIKLELFTTVAPFTVQSFIKLAQKDFFDSTKFHRVVPNFVIQGGDPTSTGYGGPDYSQRSENSSLTYETGILGMASSGKDTEGSQFFITHSATPHLDGRYTIFGRVIEGMDAVDKIQIGDVIYDVAIAR
;
A
#
# COMPACT_ATOMS: atom_id res chain seq x y z
N MET A 1 28.15 31.27 -0.62
CA MET A 1 28.46 30.50 -1.83
C MET A 1 27.12 29.97 -2.33
N LYS A 2 26.76 30.15 -3.59
CA LYS A 2 25.48 29.65 -4.11
C LYS A 2 25.69 28.19 -4.48
N PHE A 3 25.04 27.26 -3.80
CA PHE A 3 25.12 25.84 -4.11
C PHE A 3 24.22 25.52 -5.31
N ASP A 4 24.75 24.79 -6.29
CA ASP A 4 24.02 24.28 -7.44
C ASP A 4 24.21 22.76 -7.52
N PHE A 5 23.13 22.00 -7.72
CA PHE A 5 23.22 20.55 -7.87
C PHE A 5 24.12 20.14 -9.03
N SER A 6 24.25 20.99 -10.06
CA SER A 6 25.15 20.75 -11.19
C SER A 6 26.64 20.71 -10.83
N ASP A 7 27.01 21.19 -9.65
CA ASP A 7 28.36 21.09 -9.12
C ASP A 7 28.66 19.70 -8.54
N LEU A 8 27.65 18.83 -8.39
CA LEU A 8 27.81 17.49 -7.85
C LEU A 8 28.17 16.45 -8.91
N LYS A 9 29.04 15.51 -8.55
CA LYS A 9 29.40 14.36 -9.39
C LYS A 9 28.19 13.46 -9.76
N TYR A 10 27.20 13.40 -8.88
CA TYR A 10 25.97 12.61 -9.06
C TYR A 10 24.74 13.51 -8.98
N GLN A 11 24.77 14.60 -9.75
CA GLN A 11 23.75 15.65 -9.74
C GLN A 11 22.32 15.15 -9.98
N ASP A 12 22.14 14.06 -10.73
CA ASP A 12 20.83 13.50 -11.09
C ASP A 12 20.40 12.32 -10.19
N ASP A 13 21.23 11.94 -9.22
CA ASP A 13 20.90 10.87 -8.27
C ASP A 13 19.93 11.41 -7.21
N LEU A 14 18.73 10.80 -7.15
CA LEU A 14 17.67 11.21 -6.23
C LEU A 14 18.12 11.19 -4.77
N LEU A 15 18.84 10.16 -4.36
CA LEU A 15 19.26 9.99 -2.96
C LEU A 15 20.30 11.05 -2.59
N VAL A 16 21.21 11.37 -3.51
CA VAL A 16 22.16 12.48 -3.33
C VAL A 16 21.42 13.80 -3.19
N GLN A 17 20.47 14.11 -4.09
CA GLN A 17 19.69 15.34 -4.01
C GLN A 17 18.94 15.46 -2.68
N LEU A 18 18.26 14.39 -2.24
CA LEU A 18 17.50 14.36 -0.99
C LEU A 18 18.39 14.60 0.24
N ILE A 19 19.60 14.02 0.28
CA ILE A 19 20.57 14.24 1.38
C ILE A 19 20.94 15.72 1.49
N PHE A 20 21.21 16.39 0.37
CA PHE A 20 21.57 17.81 0.38
C PHE A 20 20.38 18.69 0.79
N ILE A 21 19.17 18.40 0.31
CA ILE A 21 17.96 19.11 0.71
C ILE A 21 17.75 19.01 2.23
N ASP A 22 17.86 17.80 2.78
CA ASP A 22 17.74 17.58 4.22
C ASP A 22 18.84 18.30 5.01
N ALA A 23 20.08 18.30 4.51
CA ALA A 23 21.18 19.07 5.10
C ALA A 23 20.89 20.59 5.13
N PHE A 24 20.40 21.18 4.03
CA PHE A 24 20.06 22.61 4.00
C PHE A 24 18.93 22.96 4.97
N LYS A 25 17.90 22.12 5.03
CA LYS A 25 16.80 22.26 6.00
C LYS A 25 17.33 22.23 7.43
N ASN A 26 18.13 21.23 7.79
CA ASN A 26 18.65 21.06 9.15
C ASN A 26 19.65 22.15 9.56
N LEU A 27 20.40 22.70 8.60
CA LEU A 27 21.32 23.81 8.82
C LEU A 27 20.64 25.19 8.83
N GLY A 28 19.38 25.28 8.40
CA GLY A 28 18.68 26.56 8.25
C GLY A 28 19.31 27.46 7.17
N ASP A 29 19.96 26.89 6.16
CA ASP A 29 20.71 27.64 5.15
C ASP A 29 19.79 28.29 4.11
N LYS A 30 19.42 29.56 4.36
CA LYS A 30 18.58 30.34 3.43
C LYS A 30 19.23 30.59 2.06
N SER A 31 20.54 30.38 1.90
CA SER A 31 21.18 30.50 0.59
C SER A 31 20.78 29.40 -0.39
N ALA A 32 20.19 28.30 0.11
CA ALA A 32 19.67 27.21 -0.70
C ALA A 32 18.29 27.51 -1.33
N VAL A 33 17.57 28.53 -0.86
CA VAL A 33 16.20 28.85 -1.35
C VAL A 33 16.12 28.92 -2.88
N PRO A 34 17.00 29.65 -3.60
CA PRO A 34 16.95 29.71 -5.07
C PRO A 34 17.18 28.37 -5.77
N THR A 35 17.83 27.42 -5.11
CA THR A 35 18.13 26.08 -5.62
C THR A 35 16.96 25.12 -5.35
N LEU A 36 16.25 25.30 -4.24
CA LEU A 36 15.11 24.47 -3.84
C LEU A 36 13.81 24.88 -4.53
N THR A 37 13.58 26.18 -4.76
CA THR A 37 12.31 26.68 -5.35
C THR A 37 11.95 26.02 -6.69
N PRO A 38 12.88 25.84 -7.66
CA PRO A 38 12.55 25.18 -8.92
C PRO A 38 12.14 23.71 -8.76
N LEU A 39 12.59 23.04 -7.69
CA LEU A 39 12.29 21.63 -7.43
C LEU A 39 10.84 21.39 -7.02
N LEU A 40 10.10 22.41 -6.59
CA LEU A 40 8.65 22.33 -6.36
C LEU A 40 7.87 21.90 -7.61
N ALA A 41 8.41 22.18 -8.80
CA ALA A 41 7.84 21.79 -10.09
C ALA A 41 8.35 20.42 -10.59
N SER A 42 9.15 19.69 -9.82
CA SER A 42 9.64 18.37 -10.20
C SER A 42 8.49 17.37 -10.33
N ASP A 43 8.54 16.51 -11.36
CA ASP A 43 7.63 15.36 -11.48
C ASP A 43 7.91 14.27 -10.43
N ASN A 44 9.06 14.35 -9.75
CA ASN A 44 9.41 13.43 -8.67
C ASN A 44 8.82 13.93 -7.34
N TYR A 45 7.86 13.17 -6.82
CA TYR A 45 7.16 13.50 -5.57
C TYR A 45 8.10 13.70 -4.39
N GLU A 46 9.08 12.82 -4.18
CA GLU A 46 9.99 12.90 -3.03
C GLU A 46 10.83 14.18 -3.09
N LEU A 47 11.30 14.53 -4.29
CA LEU A 47 12.09 15.73 -4.50
C LEU A 47 11.28 17.01 -4.28
N ALA A 48 10.06 17.05 -4.84
CA ALA A 48 9.15 18.18 -4.70
C ALA A 48 8.71 18.38 -3.25
N LYS A 49 8.35 17.29 -2.55
CA LYS A 49 7.97 17.30 -1.14
C LYS A 49 9.13 17.73 -0.24
N ALA A 50 10.30 17.10 -0.37
CA ALA A 50 11.46 17.45 0.46
C ALA A 50 11.86 18.92 0.29
N SER A 51 11.76 19.44 -0.94
CA SER A 51 12.02 20.85 -1.23
C SER A 51 10.97 21.78 -0.61
N ALA A 52 9.68 21.41 -0.66
CA ALA A 52 8.60 22.15 0.00
C ALA A 52 8.80 22.21 1.53
N ASP A 53 9.07 21.06 2.16
CA ASP A 53 9.32 20.97 3.60
C ASP A 53 10.54 21.81 4.00
N ALA A 54 11.63 21.72 3.24
CA ALA A 54 12.84 22.50 3.48
C ALA A 54 12.58 24.01 3.33
N LEU A 55 11.88 24.42 2.28
CA LEU A 55 11.55 25.83 2.06
C LEU A 55 10.61 26.38 3.14
N GLU A 56 9.64 25.61 3.63
CA GLU A 56 8.77 26.03 4.74
C GLU A 56 9.59 26.34 6.00
N ILE A 57 10.57 25.50 6.34
CA ILE A 57 11.49 25.76 7.45
C ILE A 57 12.38 26.99 7.20
N LEU A 58 12.90 27.15 5.98
CA LEU A 58 13.84 28.23 5.65
C LEU A 58 13.17 29.60 5.50
N THR A 59 11.93 29.63 5.03
CA THR A 59 11.19 30.86 4.70
C THR A 59 10.12 31.21 5.73
N GLY A 60 9.57 30.21 6.42
CA GLY A 60 8.42 30.35 7.31
C GLY A 60 7.07 30.23 6.60
N ASP A 61 7.06 30.13 5.27
CA ASP A 61 5.84 30.05 4.47
C ASP A 61 5.63 28.63 3.96
N LYS A 62 4.43 28.10 4.14
CA LYS A 62 4.03 26.81 3.58
C LYS A 62 4.12 26.84 2.06
N GLN A 63 4.80 25.86 1.48
CA GLN A 63 4.97 25.74 0.03
C GLN A 63 4.04 24.66 -0.55
N GLU A 64 3.46 24.94 -1.71
CA GLU A 64 2.67 23.97 -2.47
C GLU A 64 3.49 23.37 -3.62
N PHE A 65 3.22 22.11 -3.97
CA PHE A 65 3.82 21.44 -5.11
C PHE A 65 2.79 20.54 -5.82
N ALA A 66 2.98 20.32 -7.12
CA ALA A 66 1.98 19.67 -7.98
C ALA A 66 2.14 18.14 -8.08
N ALA A 67 3.34 17.60 -7.82
CA ALA A 67 3.60 16.18 -7.95
C ALA A 67 2.75 15.35 -6.98
N LYS A 68 2.22 14.23 -7.47
CA LYS A 68 1.45 13.27 -6.66
C LYS A 68 2.30 12.04 -6.37
N LYS A 69 2.16 11.51 -5.16
CA LYS A 69 2.84 10.28 -4.75
C LYS A 69 2.34 9.13 -5.63
N LYS A 70 3.25 8.53 -6.41
CA LYS A 70 2.93 7.40 -7.31
C LYS A 70 2.93 6.04 -6.58
N TYR A 71 3.41 6.00 -5.34
CA TYR A 71 3.52 4.80 -4.51
C TYR A 71 3.19 5.13 -3.06
N ASP A 72 2.29 4.41 -2.39
CA ASP A 72 1.90 4.69 -0.98
C ASP A 72 2.92 4.17 0.06
N PHE A 73 4.19 4.09 -0.36
CA PHE A 73 5.29 3.57 0.43
C PHE A 73 5.58 4.45 1.65
N ASP A 74 5.63 3.89 2.85
CA ASP A 74 5.76 4.66 4.10
C ASP A 74 6.50 3.86 5.18
N TRP A 75 7.79 4.13 5.39
CA TRP A 75 8.63 3.37 6.34
C TRP A 75 8.15 3.51 7.78
N GLU A 76 7.79 4.72 8.20
CA GLU A 76 7.31 5.01 9.55
C GLU A 76 6.05 4.20 9.83
N PHE A 77 5.11 4.18 8.88
CA PHE A 77 3.91 3.37 9.02
C PHE A 77 4.21 1.87 9.09
N ILE A 78 5.18 1.35 8.35
CA ILE A 78 5.55 -0.08 8.46
C ILE A 78 6.04 -0.39 9.87
N GLU A 79 6.92 0.44 10.43
CA GLU A 79 7.43 0.27 11.79
C GLU A 79 6.31 0.31 12.83
N GLU A 80 5.36 1.23 12.69
CA GLU A 80 4.20 1.33 13.57
C GLU A 80 3.21 0.17 13.39
N SER A 81 3.01 -0.30 12.15
CA SER A 81 2.03 -1.32 11.79
C SER A 81 2.52 -2.76 11.97
N VAL A 82 3.77 -2.99 12.40
CA VAL A 82 4.28 -4.35 12.73
C VAL A 82 3.36 -5.08 13.72
N ASN A 83 2.70 -4.33 14.61
CA ASN A 83 1.78 -4.85 15.61
C ASN A 83 0.32 -4.98 15.12
N LEU A 84 -0.04 -4.41 13.97
CA LEU A 84 -1.37 -4.54 13.36
C LEU A 84 -1.50 -5.89 12.66
N LYS A 85 -1.59 -6.94 13.47
CA LYS A 85 -1.58 -8.34 13.01
C LYS A 85 -2.98 -8.89 12.76
N GLU A 86 -4.03 -8.26 13.26
CA GLU A 86 -5.37 -8.82 13.17
C GLU A 86 -6.37 -7.79 12.63
N VAL A 87 -7.20 -8.24 11.69
CA VAL A 87 -8.32 -7.48 11.14
C VAL A 87 -9.55 -8.37 11.06
N THR A 88 -10.74 -7.78 11.11
CA THR A 88 -12.00 -8.50 10.95
C THR A 88 -12.78 -7.92 9.79
N LEU A 89 -13.02 -8.73 8.75
CA LEU A 89 -13.96 -8.38 7.69
C LEU A 89 -15.39 -8.61 8.21
N LYS A 90 -16.17 -7.55 8.28
CA LYS A 90 -17.61 -7.63 8.57
C LYS A 90 -18.34 -7.87 7.25
N THR A 91 -18.99 -9.01 7.08
CA THR A 91 -19.65 -9.35 5.80
C THR A 91 -21.13 -9.69 5.98
N SER A 92 -21.88 -9.74 4.87
CA SER A 92 -23.26 -10.23 4.84
C SER A 92 -23.45 -11.68 5.30
N LYS A 93 -22.37 -12.47 5.41
CA LYS A 93 -22.41 -13.88 5.84
C LYS A 93 -21.79 -14.14 7.20
N GLY A 94 -21.36 -13.09 7.90
CA GLY A 94 -20.71 -13.16 9.20
C GLY A 94 -19.33 -12.51 9.19
N ASP A 95 -18.69 -12.55 10.35
CA ASP A 95 -17.36 -11.97 10.55
C ASP A 95 -16.28 -12.96 10.13
N ILE A 96 -15.27 -12.47 9.42
CA ILE A 96 -14.08 -13.24 9.04
C ILE A 96 -12.87 -12.57 9.69
N LYS A 97 -12.29 -13.23 10.69
CA LYS A 97 -11.11 -12.74 11.38
C LYS A 97 -9.85 -13.21 10.69
N LEU A 98 -8.96 -12.29 10.36
CA LEU A 98 -7.73 -12.51 9.61
C LEU A 98 -6.52 -12.18 10.47
N GLU A 99 -5.49 -13.02 10.39
CA GLU A 99 -4.13 -12.69 10.79
C GLU A 99 -3.34 -12.23 9.57
N LEU A 100 -2.65 -11.09 9.66
CA LEU A 100 -1.85 -10.48 8.60
C LEU A 100 -0.36 -10.78 8.81
N PHE A 101 0.33 -11.10 7.74
CA PHE A 101 1.75 -11.47 7.76
C PHE A 101 2.65 -10.26 7.49
N THR A 102 2.73 -9.35 8.46
CA THR A 102 3.50 -8.09 8.38
C THR A 102 4.98 -8.26 8.05
N THR A 103 5.57 -9.43 8.31
CA THR A 103 6.98 -9.74 7.98
C THR A 103 7.16 -10.43 6.64
N VAL A 104 6.11 -11.04 6.10
CA VAL A 104 6.15 -11.78 4.82
C VAL A 104 5.81 -10.86 3.66
N ALA A 105 4.80 -10.01 3.84
CA ALA A 105 4.33 -9.06 2.83
C ALA A 105 4.07 -7.67 3.45
N PRO A 106 5.10 -7.01 4.02
CA PRO A 106 4.95 -5.74 4.73
C PRO A 106 4.26 -4.65 3.88
N PHE A 107 4.57 -4.55 2.59
CA PHE A 107 4.03 -3.48 1.73
C PHE A 107 2.58 -3.74 1.35
N THR A 108 2.22 -5.00 1.14
CA THR A 108 0.84 -5.43 0.89
C THR A 108 -0.01 -5.20 2.12
N VAL A 109 0.49 -5.61 3.30
CA VAL A 109 -0.23 -5.40 4.57
C VAL A 109 -0.41 -3.91 4.85
N GLN A 110 0.63 -3.08 4.65
CA GLN A 110 0.52 -1.62 4.77
C GLN A 110 -0.61 -1.08 3.87
N SER A 111 -0.61 -1.47 2.60
CA SER A 111 -1.60 -0.99 1.64
C SER A 111 -3.02 -1.41 2.02
N PHE A 112 -3.19 -2.66 2.41
CA PHE A 112 -4.46 -3.19 2.87
C PHE A 112 -4.99 -2.41 4.09
N ILE A 113 -4.14 -2.19 5.10
CA ILE A 113 -4.53 -1.42 6.30
C ILE A 113 -4.85 0.03 5.95
N LYS A 114 -4.03 0.71 5.14
CA LYS A 114 -4.27 2.10 4.73
C LYS A 114 -5.57 2.25 3.94
N LEU A 115 -5.91 1.27 3.10
CA LEU A 115 -7.19 1.23 2.38
C LEU A 115 -8.36 0.99 3.34
N ALA A 116 -8.21 0.06 4.28
CA ALA A 116 -9.21 -0.21 5.32
C ALA A 116 -9.48 1.02 6.21
N GLN A 117 -8.44 1.74 6.64
CA GLN A 117 -8.58 2.98 7.42
C GLN A 117 -9.29 4.13 6.67
N LYS A 118 -9.40 4.03 5.34
CA LYS A 118 -10.10 4.99 4.48
C LYS A 118 -11.47 4.48 4.06
N ASP A 119 -11.97 3.42 4.71
CA ASP A 119 -13.25 2.77 4.41
C ASP A 119 -13.34 2.30 2.95
N PHE A 120 -12.20 2.04 2.30
CA PHE A 120 -12.13 1.72 0.86
C PHE A 120 -12.86 0.43 0.51
N PHE A 121 -12.88 -0.53 1.45
CA PHE A 121 -13.49 -1.83 1.27
C PHE A 121 -14.99 -1.83 1.61
N ASP A 122 -15.50 -0.75 2.20
CA ASP A 122 -16.90 -0.66 2.60
C ASP A 122 -17.80 -0.70 1.37
N SER A 123 -18.85 -1.52 1.45
CA SER A 123 -19.78 -1.79 0.35
C SER A 123 -19.16 -2.47 -0.88
N THR A 124 -17.88 -2.86 -0.84
CA THR A 124 -17.29 -3.68 -1.91
C THR A 124 -17.84 -5.10 -1.87
N LYS A 125 -17.87 -5.75 -3.04
CA LYS A 125 -18.47 -7.08 -3.19
C LYS A 125 -17.42 -8.15 -3.43
N PHE A 126 -17.75 -9.36 -3.01
CA PHE A 126 -17.14 -10.57 -3.56
C PHE A 126 -17.69 -10.78 -4.97
N HIS A 127 -17.02 -10.21 -5.97
CA HIS A 127 -17.47 -10.22 -7.37
C HIS A 127 -17.14 -11.55 -8.08
N ARG A 128 -16.24 -12.36 -7.51
CA ARG A 128 -15.89 -13.68 -8.04
C ARG A 128 -15.81 -14.70 -6.91
N VAL A 129 -16.60 -15.76 -7.03
CA VAL A 129 -16.60 -16.91 -6.12
C VAL A 129 -16.50 -18.16 -6.97
N VAL A 130 -15.46 -18.97 -6.72
CA VAL A 130 -15.25 -20.25 -7.40
C VAL A 130 -15.29 -21.34 -6.32
N PRO A 131 -16.34 -22.19 -6.30
CA PRO A 131 -16.48 -23.24 -5.31
C PRO A 131 -15.25 -24.15 -5.24
N ASN A 132 -14.84 -24.52 -4.03
CA ASN A 132 -13.64 -25.31 -3.75
C ASN A 132 -12.33 -24.68 -4.27
N PHE A 133 -12.33 -23.38 -4.54
CA PHE A 133 -11.13 -22.65 -4.96
C PHE A 133 -10.94 -21.39 -4.13
N VAL A 134 -11.56 -20.27 -4.50
CA VAL A 134 -11.40 -18.98 -3.81
C VAL A 134 -12.67 -18.14 -3.83
N ILE A 135 -12.83 -17.27 -2.83
CA ILE A 135 -13.64 -16.05 -2.90
C ILE A 135 -12.72 -14.86 -3.17
N GLN A 136 -13.11 -13.96 -4.07
CA GLN A 136 -12.32 -12.78 -4.46
C GLN A 136 -13.18 -11.51 -4.36
N GLY A 137 -12.61 -10.49 -3.71
CA GLY A 137 -13.25 -9.21 -3.43
C GLY A 137 -12.26 -8.05 -3.47
N GLY A 138 -12.63 -6.90 -2.90
CA GLY A 138 -11.77 -5.71 -2.83
C GLY A 138 -11.74 -4.85 -4.09
N ASP A 139 -12.69 -5.04 -5.01
CA ASP A 139 -12.89 -4.14 -6.16
C ASP A 139 -14.06 -3.17 -5.88
N PRO A 140 -13.82 -1.84 -5.78
CA PRO A 140 -14.87 -0.85 -5.55
C PRO A 140 -15.89 -0.74 -6.69
N THR A 141 -15.52 -1.14 -7.90
CA THR A 141 -16.40 -1.15 -9.08
C THR A 141 -17.18 -2.45 -9.21
N SER A 142 -16.77 -3.51 -8.52
CA SER A 142 -17.29 -4.88 -8.67
C SER A 142 -17.20 -5.46 -10.09
N THR A 143 -16.33 -4.92 -10.94
CA THR A 143 -16.18 -5.37 -12.36
C THR A 143 -15.10 -6.44 -12.54
N GLY A 144 -14.22 -6.58 -11.56
CA GLY A 144 -12.97 -7.33 -11.63
C GLY A 144 -11.78 -6.52 -12.14
N TYR A 145 -11.99 -5.28 -12.59
CA TYR A 145 -10.95 -4.42 -13.18
C TYR A 145 -10.67 -3.15 -12.36
N GLY A 146 -11.42 -2.89 -11.28
CA GLY A 146 -11.20 -1.73 -10.44
C GLY A 146 -10.12 -1.98 -9.37
N GLY A 147 -9.72 -0.89 -8.73
CA GLY A 147 -8.68 -0.85 -7.71
C GLY A 147 -8.30 0.59 -7.37
N PRO A 148 -7.24 0.80 -6.58
CA PRO A 148 -6.70 2.12 -6.31
C PRO A 148 -5.98 2.69 -7.54
N ASP A 149 -5.58 3.95 -7.50
CA ASP A 149 -4.88 4.66 -8.57
C ASP A 149 -3.37 4.33 -8.67
N TYR A 150 -2.95 3.21 -8.05
CA TYR A 150 -1.58 2.72 -8.03
C TYR A 150 -1.54 1.19 -8.20
N SER A 151 -0.35 0.68 -8.52
CA SER A 151 -0.02 -0.74 -8.49
C SER A 151 1.07 -1.01 -7.46
N GLN A 152 1.07 -2.23 -6.93
CA GLN A 152 2.06 -2.72 -5.98
C GLN A 152 2.95 -3.78 -6.62
N ARG A 153 4.13 -3.97 -6.04
CA ARG A 153 5.05 -5.05 -6.43
C ARG A 153 4.66 -6.35 -5.77
N SER A 154 4.92 -7.47 -6.42
CA SER A 154 4.66 -8.80 -5.86
C SER A 154 5.64 -9.10 -4.71
N GLU A 155 5.14 -9.50 -3.55
CA GLU A 155 5.90 -9.94 -2.37
C GLU A 155 5.81 -11.47 -2.25
N ASN A 156 6.37 -12.17 -3.24
CA ASN A 156 6.34 -13.63 -3.26
C ASN A 156 7.15 -14.21 -2.10
N SER A 157 6.62 -15.26 -1.48
CA SER A 157 7.25 -15.98 -0.36
C SER A 157 7.32 -17.48 -0.62
N SER A 158 7.95 -18.22 0.29
CA SER A 158 7.98 -19.69 0.27
C SER A 158 6.77 -20.33 0.97
N LEU A 159 5.75 -19.54 1.34
CA LEU A 159 4.52 -20.07 1.92
C LEU A 159 3.66 -20.72 0.84
N THR A 160 2.79 -21.63 1.27
CA THR A 160 1.86 -22.36 0.41
C THR A 160 0.42 -21.91 0.64
N TYR A 161 -0.38 -21.94 -0.42
CA TYR A 161 -1.81 -21.69 -0.31
C TYR A 161 -2.54 -22.94 0.20
N GLU A 162 -2.69 -23.03 1.52
CA GLU A 162 -3.62 -23.95 2.19
C GLU A 162 -5.05 -23.37 2.21
N THR A 163 -6.00 -24.07 2.85
CA THR A 163 -7.34 -23.51 3.14
C THR A 163 -7.25 -22.27 4.01
N GLY A 164 -8.02 -21.23 3.68
CA GLY A 164 -8.13 -19.99 4.46
C GLY A 164 -6.95 -19.03 4.29
N ILE A 165 -6.09 -19.22 3.29
CA ILE A 165 -4.97 -18.31 3.01
C ILE A 165 -5.47 -17.10 2.22
N LEU A 166 -4.99 -15.93 2.62
CA LEU A 166 -5.31 -14.63 2.01
C LEU A 166 -4.21 -14.25 1.01
N GLY A 167 -4.61 -14.01 -0.24
CA GLY A 167 -3.73 -13.67 -1.35
C GLY A 167 -4.15 -12.41 -2.10
N MET A 168 -3.18 -11.69 -2.69
CA MET A 168 -3.49 -10.55 -3.57
C MET A 168 -3.82 -11.02 -4.98
N ALA A 169 -4.91 -10.51 -5.54
CA ALA A 169 -5.19 -10.69 -6.96
C ALA A 169 -4.30 -9.77 -7.80
N SER A 170 -3.89 -10.24 -8.98
CA SER A 170 -3.06 -9.49 -9.91
C SER A 170 -3.40 -9.85 -11.36
N SER A 171 -3.07 -8.94 -12.28
CA SER A 171 -3.13 -9.17 -13.74
C SER A 171 -1.78 -9.59 -14.32
N GLY A 172 -0.85 -10.00 -13.45
CA GLY A 172 0.55 -10.25 -13.78
C GLY A 172 1.47 -9.78 -12.65
N LYS A 173 2.76 -10.06 -12.79
CA LYS A 173 3.77 -9.64 -11.83
C LYS A 173 3.76 -8.11 -11.66
N ASP A 174 3.84 -7.65 -10.41
CA ASP A 174 3.90 -6.23 -10.02
C ASP A 174 2.68 -5.41 -10.49
N THR A 175 1.48 -5.99 -10.42
CA THR A 175 0.19 -5.35 -10.81
C THR A 175 -0.89 -5.46 -9.74
N GLU A 176 -0.53 -5.84 -8.53
CA GLU A 176 -1.41 -5.91 -7.37
C GLU A 176 -1.98 -4.53 -7.05
N GLY A 177 -3.20 -4.49 -6.52
CA GLY A 177 -3.90 -3.25 -6.17
C GLY A 177 -4.62 -3.38 -4.83
N SER A 178 -5.96 -3.38 -4.84
CA SER A 178 -6.78 -3.64 -3.64
C SER A 178 -7.47 -4.99 -3.63
N GLN A 179 -7.54 -5.66 -4.78
CA GLN A 179 -8.27 -6.91 -4.89
C GLN A 179 -7.51 -8.04 -4.19
N PHE A 180 -8.23 -8.80 -3.39
CA PHE A 180 -7.70 -9.94 -2.64
C PHE A 180 -8.63 -11.15 -2.79
N PHE A 181 -8.11 -12.31 -2.44
CA PHE A 181 -8.88 -13.54 -2.38
C PHE A 181 -8.56 -14.37 -1.12
N ILE A 182 -9.54 -15.16 -0.69
CA ILE A 182 -9.40 -16.15 0.39
C ILE A 182 -9.64 -17.53 -0.21
N THR A 183 -8.76 -18.48 0.07
CA THR A 183 -8.87 -19.85 -0.43
C THR A 183 -9.89 -20.67 0.36
N HIS A 184 -10.76 -21.42 -0.34
CA HIS A 184 -11.60 -22.46 0.29
C HIS A 184 -10.82 -23.75 0.53
N SER A 185 -9.87 -24.06 -0.35
CA SER A 185 -9.11 -25.32 -0.35
C SER A 185 -7.64 -25.04 -0.62
N ALA A 186 -6.78 -26.06 -0.44
CA ALA A 186 -5.39 -25.95 -0.83
C ALA A 186 -5.26 -25.71 -2.34
N THR A 187 -4.47 -24.71 -2.74
CA THR A 187 -4.30 -24.28 -4.14
C THR A 187 -2.82 -24.13 -4.54
N PRO A 188 -2.02 -25.23 -4.56
CA PRO A 188 -0.56 -25.15 -4.76
C PRO A 188 -0.12 -24.54 -6.10
N HIS A 189 -1.01 -24.48 -7.08
CA HIS A 189 -0.72 -23.85 -8.37
C HIS A 189 -0.62 -22.30 -8.28
N LEU A 190 -1.03 -21.71 -7.16
CA LEU A 190 -0.88 -20.29 -6.86
C LEU A 190 0.44 -19.98 -6.13
N ASP A 191 1.11 -20.99 -5.57
CA ASP A 191 2.32 -20.83 -4.75
C ASP A 191 3.42 -20.09 -5.54
N GLY A 192 3.98 -19.05 -4.91
CA GLY A 192 5.02 -18.21 -5.50
C GLY A 192 4.59 -17.37 -6.72
N ARG A 193 3.31 -17.38 -7.08
CA ARG A 193 2.74 -16.57 -8.19
C ARG A 193 1.93 -15.38 -7.72
N TYR A 194 1.34 -15.49 -6.54
CA TYR A 194 0.54 -14.45 -5.90
C TYR A 194 1.08 -14.20 -4.50
N THR A 195 1.04 -12.94 -4.08
CA THR A 195 1.48 -12.53 -2.75
C THR A 195 0.55 -13.11 -1.69
N ILE A 196 1.10 -13.92 -0.78
CA ILE A 196 0.41 -14.34 0.45
C ILE A 196 0.68 -13.28 1.52
N PHE A 197 -0.38 -12.69 2.08
CA PHE A 197 -0.25 -11.62 3.08
C PHE A 197 -1.06 -11.84 4.35
N GLY A 198 -1.73 -12.98 4.49
CA GLY A 198 -2.42 -13.35 5.73
C GLY A 198 -3.14 -14.69 5.66
N ARG A 199 -3.92 -14.98 6.70
CA ARG A 199 -4.79 -16.15 6.79
C ARG A 199 -6.03 -15.88 7.62
N VAL A 200 -7.08 -16.65 7.40
CA VAL A 200 -8.25 -16.71 8.27
C VAL A 200 -7.87 -17.44 9.56
N ILE A 201 -8.19 -16.84 10.70
CA ILE A 201 -8.04 -17.44 12.03
C ILE A 201 -9.40 -17.78 12.66
N GLU A 202 -10.47 -17.07 12.29
CA GLU A 202 -11.85 -17.38 12.69
C GLU A 202 -12.83 -17.00 11.57
N GLY A 203 -13.97 -17.70 11.46
CA GLY A 203 -15.00 -17.38 10.46
C GLY A 203 -14.85 -18.07 9.11
N MET A 204 -14.15 -19.22 9.02
CA MET A 204 -14.12 -20.02 7.79
C MET A 204 -15.51 -20.49 7.35
N ASP A 205 -16.44 -20.72 8.27
CA ASP A 205 -17.83 -21.05 7.92
C ASP A 205 -18.56 -19.87 7.25
N ALA A 206 -18.18 -18.63 7.56
CA ALA A 206 -18.66 -17.45 6.85
C ALA A 206 -18.06 -17.40 5.44
N VAL A 207 -16.75 -17.62 5.29
CA VAL A 207 -16.07 -17.76 3.98
C VAL A 207 -16.80 -18.78 3.10
N ASP A 208 -17.11 -19.96 3.62
CA ASP A 208 -17.81 -21.03 2.88
C ASP A 208 -19.25 -20.69 2.46
N LYS A 209 -19.88 -19.71 3.12
CA LYS A 209 -21.24 -19.24 2.81
C LYS A 209 -21.26 -18.08 1.82
N ILE A 210 -20.13 -17.44 1.54
CA ILE A 210 -20.05 -16.30 0.62
C ILE A 210 -20.46 -16.72 -0.79
N GLN A 211 -21.31 -15.90 -1.41
CA GLN A 211 -21.78 -16.00 -2.77
C GLN A 211 -21.40 -14.75 -3.57
N ILE A 212 -21.47 -14.85 -4.90
CA ILE A 212 -21.23 -13.70 -5.77
C ILE A 212 -22.20 -12.57 -5.41
N GLY A 213 -21.64 -11.39 -5.14
CA GLY A 213 -22.39 -10.18 -4.81
C GLY A 213 -22.59 -9.93 -3.31
N ASP A 214 -22.17 -10.86 -2.44
CA ASP A 214 -22.09 -10.60 -1.00
C ASP A 214 -21.12 -9.47 -0.68
N VAL A 215 -21.43 -8.74 0.39
CA VAL A 215 -20.88 -7.40 0.65
C VAL A 215 -19.97 -7.43 1.87
N ILE A 216 -18.87 -6.69 1.79
CA ILE A 216 -18.03 -6.30 2.92
C ILE A 216 -18.58 -4.97 3.44
N TYR A 217 -18.97 -4.92 4.70
CA TYR A 217 -19.54 -3.72 5.33
C TYR A 217 -18.50 -2.86 6.03
N ASP A 218 -17.44 -3.48 6.53
CA ASP A 218 -16.39 -2.83 7.33
C ASP A 218 -15.17 -3.76 7.40
N VAL A 219 -13.99 -3.17 7.60
CA VAL A 219 -12.73 -3.84 7.90
C VAL A 219 -12.19 -3.30 9.24
N ALA A 220 -12.61 -3.94 10.32
CA ALA A 220 -12.23 -3.53 11.66
C ALA A 220 -10.79 -3.95 11.98
N ILE A 221 -9.92 -2.99 12.27
CA ILE A 221 -8.52 -3.21 12.63
C ILE A 221 -8.41 -3.38 14.15
N ALA A 222 -7.83 -4.49 14.61
CA ALA A 222 -7.52 -4.67 16.03
C ALA A 222 -6.34 -3.76 16.41
N ARG A 223 -6.53 -2.92 17.44
CA ARG A 223 -5.50 -2.04 18.01
C ARG A 223 -4.89 -2.64 19.26
#